data_AF-A0AAN1PY86-F1
#
_entry.id   AF-A0AAN1PY86-F1
#
_cell.length_a   1.000
_cell.length_b   1.000
_cell.length_c   1.000
_cell.angle_alpha   90.00
_cell.angle_beta   90.00
_cell.angle_gamma   90.00
#
_symmetry.space_group_name_H-M   'P 1'
#
loop_
_entity.id
_entity.type
_entity.pdbx_description
1 polymer ?
#
loop_
_entity_poly.entity_id
_entity_poly.type
_entity_poly.pdbx_seq_one_letter_code
_entity_poly.pdbx_strand_id
1 'polypeptide(L)'
;MNFRRIEWIFLLAFVVLDIFLGFMFVQTSSKSTQTTGDTATTIIREMRADNISFKNPDTSEGTGYYIAGSNESGLKQLLSQLTEQTARVQSGGKLVSTLRATTTIDTRNPKADLTTFMSQRTNVIHGTEYVYDADLSSNGDYVFVQKVADGEIMTGAGQVHLFVNKNKQLTSYTQTYVNHVKTLREKAVTISEKKALVALYQYNQVASSSRIVWAKLGYSRLLKLKDSSVYVPTWIFAVRGKNSSNITLHRINAFTGSSMKNGSTASDTSSLDATVGMMWNAID
;
A
#
# COMPACT_ATOMS: atom_id res chain seq x y z
N MET A 1 53.29 -15.34 28.83
CA MET A 1 51.83 -15.68 28.92
C MET A 1 51.47 -16.51 27.70
N ASN A 2 50.78 -17.64 27.88
CA ASN A 2 50.56 -18.63 26.83
C ASN A 2 49.46 -18.20 25.86
N PHE A 3 49.81 -17.45 24.83
CA PHE A 3 48.90 -16.92 23.80
C PHE A 3 48.07 -18.02 23.11
N ARG A 4 48.66 -19.22 22.94
CA ARG A 4 47.92 -20.40 22.43
C ARG A 4 46.77 -20.84 23.34
N ARG A 5 46.87 -20.65 24.67
CA ARG A 5 45.79 -21.06 25.60
C ARG A 5 44.59 -20.12 25.55
N ILE A 6 44.81 -18.83 25.29
CA ILE A 6 43.69 -17.87 25.20
C ILE A 6 42.93 -18.00 23.87
N GLU A 7 43.61 -18.35 22.79
CA GLU A 7 43.02 -18.58 21.47
C GLU A 7 42.05 -19.77 21.46
N TRP A 8 42.42 -20.88 22.10
CA TRP A 8 41.56 -22.06 22.22
C TRP A 8 40.30 -21.82 23.06
N ILE A 9 40.41 -21.00 24.12
CA ILE A 9 39.25 -20.64 24.94
C ILE A 9 38.26 -19.78 24.15
N PHE A 10 38.77 -18.85 23.32
CA PHE A 10 37.93 -18.00 22.49
C PHE A 10 37.19 -18.79 21.40
N LEU A 11 37.89 -19.73 20.76
CA LEU A 11 37.29 -20.63 19.77
C LEU A 11 36.20 -21.51 20.38
N LEU A 12 36.43 -22.07 21.57
CA LEU A 12 35.42 -22.88 22.27
C LEU A 12 34.18 -22.05 22.63
N ALA A 13 34.37 -20.82 23.11
CA ALA A 13 33.27 -19.93 23.45
C ALA A 13 32.41 -19.59 22.20
N PHE A 14 33.05 -19.39 21.04
CA PHE A 14 32.35 -19.11 19.79
C PHE A 14 31.51 -20.29 19.32
N VAL A 15 32.04 -21.51 19.39
CA VAL A 15 31.30 -22.74 19.03
C VAL A 15 30.08 -22.96 19.93
N VAL A 16 30.20 -22.73 21.25
CA VAL A 16 29.07 -22.84 22.18
C VAL A 16 27.99 -21.80 21.86
N LEU A 17 28.40 -20.58 21.52
CA LEU A 17 27.48 -19.51 21.12
C LEU A 17 26.76 -19.84 19.80
N ASP A 18 27.48 -20.36 18.80
CA ASP A 18 26.89 -20.77 17.52
C ASP A 18 25.87 -21.91 17.68
N ILE A 19 26.16 -22.90 18.54
CA ILE A 19 25.22 -23.98 18.86
C ILE A 19 23.99 -23.43 19.59
N PHE A 20 24.19 -22.52 20.53
CA PHE A 20 23.08 -21.86 21.23
C PHE A 20 22.19 -21.07 20.27
N LEU A 21 22.79 -20.32 19.34
CA LEU A 21 22.08 -19.60 18.27
C LEU A 21 21.34 -20.56 17.35
N GLY A 22 21.96 -21.67 16.94
CA GLY A 22 21.32 -22.71 16.13
C GLY A 22 20.11 -23.32 16.83
N PHE A 23 20.23 -23.64 18.12
CA PHE A 23 19.12 -24.16 18.92
C PHE A 23 18.00 -23.15 19.09
N MET A 24 18.31 -21.89 19.39
CA MET A 24 17.34 -20.78 19.47
C MET A 24 16.63 -20.55 18.13
N PHE A 25 17.36 -20.63 17.02
CA PHE A 25 16.81 -20.49 15.67
C PHE A 25 15.83 -21.61 15.33
N VAL A 26 16.20 -22.87 15.62
CA VAL A 26 15.31 -24.03 15.41
C VAL A 26 14.11 -23.97 16.35
N GLN A 27 14.29 -23.60 17.62
CA GLN A 27 13.19 -23.48 18.59
C GLN A 27 12.21 -22.35 18.23
N THR A 28 12.71 -21.22 17.74
CA THR A 28 11.87 -20.10 17.28
C THR A 28 11.13 -20.45 15.99
N SER A 29 11.77 -21.20 15.08
CA SER A 29 11.16 -21.64 13.82
C SER A 29 10.11 -22.74 14.02
N SER A 30 10.33 -23.64 14.99
CA SER A 30 9.49 -24.83 15.23
C SER A 30 8.23 -24.56 16.08
N LYS A 31 8.15 -23.42 16.77
CA LYS A 31 6.99 -23.07 17.62
C LYS A 31 5.80 -22.46 16.86
N SER A 32 5.83 -22.39 15.52
CA SER A 32 4.79 -21.68 14.75
C SER A 32 3.71 -22.54 14.09
N THR A 33 3.80 -23.87 14.14
CA THR A 33 3.07 -24.70 13.13
C THR A 33 1.98 -25.66 13.63
N GLN A 34 1.76 -25.88 14.94
CA GLN A 34 0.79 -26.90 15.38
C GLN A 34 -0.41 -26.41 16.24
N THR A 35 -0.42 -25.18 16.74
CA THR A 35 -1.52 -24.66 17.60
C THR A 35 -2.37 -23.55 16.96
N THR A 36 -1.98 -23.06 15.79
CA THR A 36 -2.63 -21.94 15.10
C THR A 36 -3.85 -22.35 14.26
N GLY A 37 -3.96 -23.62 13.85
CA GLY A 37 -5.06 -24.13 13.02
C GLY A 37 -6.43 -24.02 13.68
N ASP A 38 -6.53 -24.45 14.95
CA ASP A 38 -7.77 -24.41 15.74
C ASP A 38 -8.13 -23.00 16.17
N THR A 39 -7.13 -22.20 16.55
CA THR A 39 -7.33 -20.82 16.99
C THR A 39 -7.82 -19.95 15.84
N ALA A 40 -7.17 -20.01 14.66
CA ALA A 40 -7.58 -19.23 13.50
C ALA A 40 -8.98 -19.62 12.99
N THR A 41 -9.30 -20.91 13.03
CA THR A 41 -10.63 -21.40 12.61
C THR A 41 -11.71 -20.96 13.59
N THR A 42 -11.40 -20.95 14.88
CA THR A 42 -12.30 -20.42 15.92
C THR A 42 -12.56 -18.93 15.73
N ILE A 43 -11.52 -18.12 15.52
CA ILE A 43 -11.66 -16.68 15.29
C ILE A 43 -12.47 -16.39 14.01
N ILE A 44 -12.24 -17.13 12.92
CA ILE A 44 -13.03 -16.96 11.69
C ILE A 44 -14.52 -17.27 11.93
N ARG A 45 -14.83 -18.24 12.80
CA ARG A 45 -16.21 -18.54 13.21
C ARG A 45 -16.80 -17.43 14.09
N GLU A 46 -16.02 -16.87 15.02
CA GLU A 46 -16.42 -15.71 15.84
C GLU A 46 -16.72 -14.48 14.96
N MET A 47 -15.86 -14.18 13.98
CA MET A 47 -16.11 -13.09 13.02
C MET A 47 -17.44 -13.25 12.28
N ARG A 48 -17.79 -14.48 11.88
CA ARG A 48 -19.08 -14.77 11.25
C ARG A 48 -20.25 -14.64 12.23
N ALA A 49 -20.07 -15.06 13.48
CA ALA A 49 -21.06 -14.87 14.55
C ALA A 49 -21.31 -13.38 14.83
N ASP A 50 -20.27 -12.54 14.72
CA ASP A 50 -20.35 -11.08 14.79
C ASP A 50 -20.93 -10.43 13.52
N ASN A 51 -21.47 -11.23 12.61
CA ASN A 51 -22.06 -10.79 11.35
C ASN A 51 -21.06 -10.01 10.47
N ILE A 52 -19.78 -10.37 10.52
CA ILE A 52 -18.74 -9.86 9.61
C ILE A 52 -18.71 -10.77 8.38
N SER A 53 -18.95 -10.18 7.20
CA SER A 53 -18.98 -10.91 5.93
C SER A 53 -17.68 -10.73 5.14
N PHE A 54 -17.14 -11.83 4.60
CA PHE A 54 -15.91 -11.86 3.82
C PHE A 54 -15.90 -13.11 2.91
N LYS A 55 -15.15 -13.05 1.80
CA LYS A 55 -14.86 -14.23 0.97
C LYS A 55 -14.00 -15.22 1.75
N ASN A 56 -13.94 -16.49 1.34
CA ASN A 56 -13.00 -17.43 1.94
C ASN A 56 -11.56 -16.92 1.75
N PRO A 57 -10.82 -16.65 2.83
CA PRO A 57 -9.47 -16.08 2.73
C PRO A 57 -8.48 -17.16 2.30
N ASP A 58 -7.50 -16.78 1.48
CA ASP A 58 -6.44 -17.68 1.08
C ASP A 58 -5.56 -18.09 2.29
N THR A 59 -5.14 -19.35 2.29
CA THR A 59 -4.22 -19.92 3.29
C THR A 59 -2.77 -19.93 2.82
N SER A 60 -2.51 -19.69 1.53
CA SER A 60 -1.17 -19.66 0.96
C SER A 60 -0.33 -18.51 1.52
N GLU A 61 0.95 -18.77 1.75
CA GLU A 61 1.91 -17.76 2.15
C GLU A 61 2.56 -17.15 0.91
N GLY A 62 2.82 -15.85 0.98
CA GLY A 62 3.47 -15.08 -0.08
C GLY A 62 4.92 -14.80 0.26
N THR A 63 5.53 -13.89 -0.49
CA THR A 63 6.87 -13.39 -0.23
C THR A 63 6.97 -11.91 -0.57
N GLY A 64 7.97 -11.22 -0.02
CA GLY A 64 8.24 -9.82 -0.36
C GLY A 64 9.54 -9.31 0.24
N TYR A 65 9.82 -8.03 0.02
CA TYR A 65 11.05 -7.37 0.48
C TYR A 65 10.74 -6.22 1.43
N TYR A 66 11.70 -5.83 2.27
CA TYR A 66 11.73 -4.44 2.72
C TYR A 66 12.29 -3.60 1.59
N ILE A 67 11.60 -2.53 1.19
CA ILE A 67 12.08 -1.61 0.15
C ILE A 67 12.24 -0.20 0.70
N ALA A 68 13.20 0.54 0.16
CA ALA A 68 13.32 1.97 0.37
C ALA A 68 13.10 2.70 -0.94
N GLY A 69 12.54 3.90 -0.86
CA GLY A 69 12.47 4.83 -1.98
C GLY A 69 12.69 6.27 -1.54
N SER A 70 13.10 7.12 -2.47
CA SER A 70 13.32 8.55 -2.25
C SER A 70 12.02 9.26 -1.87
N ASN A 71 12.12 10.22 -0.94
CA ASN A 71 11.00 11.14 -0.66
C ASN A 71 10.88 12.24 -1.72
N GLU A 72 11.97 12.52 -2.46
CA GLU A 72 11.96 13.40 -3.63
C GLU A 72 11.61 12.56 -4.86
N SER A 73 10.52 12.94 -5.53
CA SER A 73 9.92 12.13 -6.60
C SER A 73 10.54 12.36 -7.98
N GLY A 74 11.33 13.41 -8.19
CA GLY A 74 11.88 13.77 -9.51
C GLY A 74 10.85 14.33 -10.50
N LEU A 75 9.56 14.43 -10.11
CA LEU A 75 8.49 14.85 -11.02
C LEU A 75 8.65 16.30 -11.47
N LYS A 76 9.19 17.18 -10.62
CA LYS A 76 9.32 18.61 -10.91
C LYS A 76 10.30 18.88 -12.06
N GLN A 77 11.39 18.12 -12.09
CA GLN A 77 12.48 18.20 -13.04
C GLN A 77 12.05 17.74 -14.44
N LEU A 78 10.98 16.94 -14.49
CA LEU A 78 10.46 16.32 -15.69
C LEU A 78 9.15 16.95 -16.19
N LEU A 79 8.72 18.09 -15.63
CA LEU A 79 7.49 18.78 -16.03
C LEU A 79 7.51 19.24 -17.50
N SER A 80 8.67 19.56 -18.05
CA SER A 80 8.81 20.04 -19.43
C SER A 80 8.47 18.99 -20.50
N GLN A 81 8.42 17.71 -20.13
CA GLN A 81 8.00 16.66 -21.06
C GLN A 81 6.48 16.68 -21.33
N LEU A 82 5.72 17.31 -20.43
CA LEU A 82 4.26 17.29 -20.45
C LEU A 82 3.74 18.33 -21.45
N THR A 83 2.95 17.89 -22.42
CA THR A 83 2.35 18.75 -23.45
C THR A 83 0.83 18.78 -23.32
N GLU A 84 0.19 19.80 -23.91
CA GLU A 84 -1.28 19.97 -23.92
C GLU A 84 -1.95 19.96 -22.53
N GLN A 85 -1.22 20.42 -21.51
CA GLN A 85 -1.70 20.46 -20.14
C GLN A 85 -1.04 21.58 -19.33
N THR A 86 -1.66 21.92 -18.21
CA THR A 86 -1.11 22.82 -17.20
C THR A 86 -0.79 21.98 -15.97
N ALA A 87 0.49 21.64 -15.77
CA ALA A 87 0.96 20.80 -14.69
C ALA A 87 1.84 21.58 -13.70
N ARG A 88 1.71 21.27 -12.41
CA ARG A 88 2.55 21.81 -11.34
C ARG A 88 2.75 20.79 -10.24
N VAL A 89 3.89 20.88 -9.54
CA VAL A 89 4.15 20.09 -8.33
C VAL A 89 3.84 20.94 -7.10
N GLN A 90 2.99 20.43 -6.21
CA GLN A 90 2.64 21.05 -4.93
C GLN A 90 3.70 20.80 -3.86
N SER A 91 3.64 21.59 -2.79
CA SER A 91 4.31 21.28 -1.52
C SER A 91 3.98 19.84 -1.11
N GLY A 92 5.01 19.02 -0.86
CA GLY A 92 4.85 17.60 -0.59
C GLY A 92 5.06 16.66 -1.77
N GLY A 93 5.39 17.18 -2.96
CA GLY A 93 5.86 16.37 -4.10
C GLY A 93 4.75 15.77 -4.97
N LYS A 94 3.49 16.15 -4.73
CA LYS A 94 2.33 15.74 -5.53
C LYS A 94 2.21 16.61 -6.78
N LEU A 95 2.23 15.97 -7.96
CA LEU A 95 1.93 16.62 -9.22
C LEU A 95 0.42 16.71 -9.40
N VAL A 96 -0.06 17.87 -9.83
CA VAL A 96 -1.44 18.10 -10.24
C VAL A 96 -1.42 18.66 -11.66
N SER A 97 -2.21 18.06 -12.53
CA SER A 97 -2.31 18.47 -13.93
C SER A 97 -3.75 18.63 -14.38
N THR A 98 -4.01 19.68 -15.16
CA THR A 98 -5.27 19.92 -15.86
C THR A 98 -5.02 19.86 -17.36
N LEU A 99 -5.78 19.03 -18.07
CA LEU A 99 -5.62 18.83 -19.52
C LEU A 99 -6.29 19.97 -20.29
N ARG A 100 -5.64 20.46 -21.36
CA ARG A 100 -6.24 21.46 -22.27
C ARG A 100 -7.12 20.78 -23.30
N ALA A 101 -6.66 19.66 -23.85
CA ALA A 101 -7.44 18.78 -24.70
C ALA A 101 -7.97 17.60 -23.87
N THR A 102 -9.29 17.45 -23.80
CA THR A 102 -9.90 16.32 -23.09
C THR A 102 -10.02 15.10 -24.00
N THR A 103 -9.80 13.92 -23.43
CA THR A 103 -10.01 12.65 -24.14
C THR A 103 -11.28 12.00 -23.62
N THR A 104 -12.14 11.54 -24.54
CA THR A 104 -13.34 10.78 -24.15
C THR A 104 -12.93 9.38 -23.71
N ILE A 105 -13.44 8.93 -22.58
CA ILE A 105 -13.17 7.63 -21.98
C ILE A 105 -14.43 6.78 -22.07
N ASP A 106 -14.32 5.53 -22.52
CA ASP A 106 -15.41 4.58 -22.35
C ASP A 106 -15.53 4.17 -20.88
N THR A 107 -16.42 4.85 -20.15
CA THR A 107 -16.70 4.57 -18.74
C THR A 107 -17.20 3.14 -18.47
N ARG A 108 -17.62 2.37 -19.50
CA ARG A 108 -17.99 0.95 -19.33
C ARG A 108 -16.76 0.05 -19.29
N ASN A 109 -15.67 0.42 -19.96
CA ASN A 109 -14.39 -0.29 -19.92
C ASN A 109 -13.22 0.71 -19.93
N PRO A 110 -13.06 1.50 -18.86
CA PRO A 110 -12.15 2.65 -18.86
C PRO A 110 -10.68 2.25 -18.86
N LYS A 111 -10.37 1.00 -18.46
CA LYS A 111 -9.00 0.51 -18.32
C LYS A 111 -8.16 0.69 -19.59
N ALA A 112 -8.71 0.36 -20.75
CA ALA A 112 -7.96 0.39 -22.01
C ALA A 112 -7.55 1.84 -22.36
N ASP A 113 -8.52 2.74 -22.44
CA ASP A 113 -8.30 4.16 -22.79
C ASP A 113 -7.35 4.85 -21.80
N LEU A 114 -7.56 4.61 -20.50
CA LEU A 114 -6.72 5.20 -19.46
C LEU A 114 -5.30 4.62 -19.48
N THR A 115 -5.13 3.34 -19.78
CA THR A 115 -3.79 2.73 -19.92
C THR A 115 -3.06 3.33 -21.12
N THR A 116 -3.76 3.56 -22.24
CA THR A 116 -3.21 4.25 -23.41
C THR A 116 -2.77 5.67 -23.03
N PHE A 117 -3.62 6.42 -22.33
CA PHE A 117 -3.27 7.77 -21.85
C PHE A 117 -2.02 7.75 -20.96
N MET A 118 -1.94 6.82 -20.01
CA MET A 118 -0.81 6.64 -19.09
C MET A 118 0.49 6.24 -19.81
N SER A 119 0.40 5.50 -20.92
CA SER A 119 1.59 5.03 -21.65
C SER A 119 2.33 6.14 -22.40
N GLN A 120 1.66 7.27 -22.67
CA GLN A 120 2.23 8.39 -23.40
C GLN A 120 3.09 9.26 -22.48
N ARG A 121 4.40 9.32 -22.75
CA ARG A 121 5.37 10.09 -21.94
C ARG A 121 5.04 11.59 -21.87
N THR A 122 4.38 12.12 -22.89
CA THR A 122 3.92 13.52 -22.94
C THR A 122 2.68 13.78 -22.07
N ASN A 123 2.00 12.73 -21.61
CA ASN A 123 0.79 12.84 -20.81
C ASN A 123 1.08 12.64 -19.33
N VAL A 124 1.79 11.56 -18.98
CA VAL A 124 2.07 11.16 -17.59
C VAL A 124 3.52 10.74 -17.45
N ILE A 125 4.20 11.39 -16.51
CA ILE A 125 5.60 11.11 -16.17
C ILE A 125 5.69 9.67 -15.63
N HIS A 126 6.62 8.84 -16.12
CA HIS A 126 6.74 7.43 -15.69
C HIS A 126 5.43 6.61 -15.81
N GLY A 127 4.46 7.00 -16.64
CA GLY A 127 3.12 6.39 -16.60
C GLY A 127 3.08 4.88 -16.88
N THR A 128 4.05 4.34 -17.61
CA THR A 128 4.21 2.89 -17.85
C THR A 128 4.62 2.08 -16.61
N GLU A 129 5.07 2.75 -15.56
CA GLU A 129 5.46 2.14 -14.28
C GLU A 129 4.28 1.93 -13.34
N TYR A 130 3.09 2.39 -13.72
CA TYR A 130 1.87 2.17 -12.97
C TYR A 130 0.98 1.11 -13.61
N VAL A 131 0.08 0.54 -12.83
CA VAL A 131 -0.93 -0.42 -13.27
C VAL A 131 -2.30 -0.02 -12.71
N TYR A 132 -3.34 -0.22 -13.52
CA TYR A 132 -4.72 0.11 -13.15
C TYR A 132 -5.21 -0.76 -11.99
N ASP A 133 -5.72 -0.14 -10.93
CA ASP A 133 -6.35 -0.83 -9.80
C ASP A 133 -7.86 -0.52 -9.75
N ALA A 134 -8.66 -1.52 -10.11
CA ALA A 134 -10.12 -1.40 -10.15
C ALA A 134 -10.75 -1.28 -8.75
N ASP A 135 -10.13 -1.85 -7.72
CA ASP A 135 -10.67 -1.90 -6.35
C ASP A 135 -10.43 -0.59 -5.58
N LEU A 136 -9.42 0.18 -5.99
CA LEU A 136 -9.19 1.56 -5.56
C LEU A 136 -9.91 2.59 -6.43
N SER A 137 -10.38 2.19 -7.61
CA SER A 137 -11.10 3.07 -8.54
C SER A 137 -12.57 3.23 -8.14
N SER A 138 -13.14 4.36 -8.51
CA SER A 138 -14.56 4.65 -8.38
C SER A 138 -15.06 5.44 -9.59
N ASN A 139 -16.37 5.70 -9.67
CA ASN A 139 -16.94 6.43 -10.80
C ASN A 139 -16.35 7.84 -10.88
N GLY A 140 -15.55 8.09 -11.92
CA GLY A 140 -14.93 9.39 -12.18
C GLY A 140 -13.58 9.62 -11.51
N ASP A 141 -13.10 8.69 -10.67
CA ASP A 141 -11.73 8.68 -10.13
C ASP A 141 -11.11 7.30 -10.34
N TYR A 142 -10.19 7.22 -11.29
CA TYR A 142 -9.54 5.98 -11.69
C TYR A 142 -8.11 5.95 -11.19
N VAL A 143 -7.78 4.89 -10.44
CA VAL A 143 -6.52 4.80 -9.72
C VAL A 143 -5.57 3.85 -10.42
N PHE A 144 -4.35 4.32 -10.60
CA PHE A 144 -3.20 3.54 -11.03
C PHE A 144 -2.17 3.50 -9.89
N VAL A 145 -1.61 2.33 -9.61
CA VAL A 145 -0.64 2.11 -8.53
C VAL A 145 0.74 1.78 -9.11
N GLN A 146 1.79 2.34 -8.52
CA GLN A 146 3.16 2.16 -8.97
C GLN A 146 3.63 0.72 -8.72
N LYS A 147 4.17 0.08 -9.75
CA LYS A 147 4.81 -1.23 -9.66
C LYS A 147 6.18 -1.13 -9.01
N VAL A 148 6.51 -2.10 -8.19
CA VAL A 148 7.83 -2.33 -7.60
C VAL A 148 8.22 -3.80 -7.77
N ALA A 149 9.44 -4.18 -7.39
CA ALA A 149 10.02 -5.50 -7.68
C ALA A 149 9.07 -6.69 -7.46
N ASP A 150 8.38 -6.75 -6.31
CA ASP A 150 7.43 -7.84 -5.97
C ASP A 150 6.09 -7.29 -5.47
N GLY A 151 5.49 -6.32 -6.18
CA GLY A 151 4.14 -5.85 -5.89
C GLY A 151 3.88 -4.39 -6.27
N GLU A 152 2.94 -3.77 -5.58
CA GLU A 152 2.43 -2.44 -5.91
C GLU A 152 2.41 -1.53 -4.68
N ILE A 153 2.70 -0.24 -4.85
CA ILE A 153 2.62 0.75 -3.77
C ILE A 153 1.16 1.14 -3.56
N MET A 154 0.53 0.54 -2.54
CA MET A 154 -0.90 0.75 -2.23
C MET A 154 -1.13 1.88 -1.21
N THR A 155 -0.35 2.95 -1.37
CA THR A 155 -0.47 4.18 -0.58
C THR A 155 -0.43 5.38 -1.51
N GLY A 156 -0.88 6.53 -1.04
CA GLY A 156 -0.87 7.77 -1.81
C GLY A 156 0.53 8.26 -2.23
N ALA A 157 1.62 7.56 -1.91
CA ALA A 157 2.98 7.92 -2.34
C ALA A 157 3.35 7.44 -3.75
N GLY A 158 2.62 6.46 -4.31
CA GLY A 158 2.89 5.89 -5.63
C GLY A 158 1.60 5.67 -6.41
N GLN A 159 0.76 6.70 -6.49
CA GLN A 159 -0.56 6.61 -7.13
C GLN A 159 -0.75 7.70 -8.18
N VAL A 160 -1.44 7.35 -9.26
CA VAL A 160 -2.03 8.31 -10.19
C VAL A 160 -3.54 8.20 -10.11
N HIS A 161 -4.20 9.34 -9.89
CA HIS A 161 -5.65 9.48 -9.92
C HIS A 161 -6.02 10.23 -11.19
N LEU A 162 -6.76 9.58 -12.09
CA LEU A 162 -7.27 10.14 -13.34
C LEU A 162 -8.74 10.51 -13.15
N PHE A 163 -9.06 11.79 -13.28
CA PHE A 163 -10.41 12.29 -13.04
C PHE A 163 -11.19 12.46 -14.35
N VAL A 164 -12.32 11.75 -14.42
CA VAL A 164 -13.22 11.77 -15.57
C VAL A 164 -14.54 12.42 -15.14
N ASN A 165 -14.94 13.46 -15.88
CA ASN A 165 -16.16 14.20 -15.58
C ASN A 165 -17.43 13.43 -16.01
N LYS A 166 -18.60 13.99 -15.71
CA LYS A 166 -19.92 13.39 -16.06
C LYS A 166 -20.13 13.25 -17.58
N ASN A 167 -19.43 14.05 -18.39
CA ASN A 167 -19.44 13.97 -19.85
C ASN A 167 -18.47 12.92 -20.38
N LYS A 168 -17.93 12.06 -19.50
CA LYS A 168 -16.97 10.99 -19.83
C LYS A 168 -15.65 11.51 -20.38
N GLN A 169 -15.29 12.74 -20.06
CA GLN A 169 -14.04 13.36 -20.48
C GLN A 169 -13.01 13.27 -19.36
N LEU A 170 -11.80 12.79 -19.69
CA LEU A 170 -10.63 12.91 -18.83
C LEU A 170 -10.20 14.38 -18.78
N THR A 171 -10.27 15.00 -17.60
CA THR A 171 -10.05 16.45 -17.43
C THR A 171 -8.77 16.79 -16.69
N SER A 172 -8.38 15.93 -15.75
CA SER A 172 -7.26 16.23 -14.86
C SER A 172 -6.72 14.95 -14.24
N TYR A 173 -5.53 15.04 -13.66
CA TYR A 173 -4.98 13.97 -12.86
C TYR A 173 -4.09 14.48 -11.74
N THR A 174 -3.90 13.65 -10.73
CA THR A 174 -2.83 13.84 -9.76
C THR A 174 -1.88 12.67 -9.78
N GLN A 175 -0.62 12.93 -9.49
CA GLN A 175 0.42 11.91 -9.50
C GLN A 175 1.35 12.08 -8.30
N THR A 176 1.66 10.95 -7.68
CA THR A 176 2.78 10.77 -6.76
C THR A 176 3.63 9.61 -7.23
N TYR A 177 4.93 9.68 -6.95
CA TYR A 177 5.90 8.71 -7.44
C TYR A 177 7.00 8.50 -6.41
N VAL A 178 7.34 7.24 -6.17
CA VAL A 178 8.45 6.83 -5.32
C VAL A 178 9.64 6.53 -6.21
N ASN A 179 10.62 7.43 -6.21
CA ASN A 179 11.81 7.28 -7.04
C ASN A 179 12.89 6.42 -6.35
N HIS A 180 13.84 5.90 -7.12
CA HIS A 180 15.01 5.13 -6.62
C HIS A 180 14.66 3.97 -5.69
N VAL A 181 13.63 3.18 -6.05
CA VAL A 181 13.21 2.04 -5.25
C VAL A 181 14.31 0.98 -5.22
N LYS A 182 14.69 0.53 -4.03
CA LYS A 182 15.68 -0.53 -3.81
C LYS A 182 15.27 -1.47 -2.68
N THR A 183 15.67 -2.73 -2.76
CA THR A 183 15.50 -3.71 -1.69
C THR A 183 16.53 -3.47 -0.58
N LEU A 184 16.11 -3.54 0.68
CA LEU A 184 16.97 -3.34 1.86
C LEU A 184 17.43 -4.66 2.50
N ARG A 185 16.69 -5.73 2.27
CA ARG A 185 16.93 -7.07 2.84
C ARG A 185 16.62 -8.12 1.79
N GLU A 186 17.00 -9.36 2.10
CA GLU A 186 16.59 -10.53 1.32
C GLU A 186 15.07 -10.72 1.35
N LYS A 187 14.59 -11.50 0.38
CA LYS A 187 13.18 -11.83 0.23
C LYS A 187 12.75 -12.69 1.41
N ALA A 188 11.64 -12.32 2.06
CA ALA A 188 11.10 -13.04 3.21
C ALA A 188 9.67 -13.50 2.95
N VAL A 189 9.25 -14.56 3.65
CA VAL A 189 7.89 -15.11 3.61
C VAL A 189 6.92 -14.14 4.29
N THR A 190 5.74 -13.95 3.70
CA THR A 190 4.64 -13.19 4.29
C THR A 190 3.57 -14.12 4.86
N ILE A 191 2.86 -13.66 5.89
CA ILE A 191 1.65 -14.33 6.37
C ILE A 191 0.59 -14.42 5.26
N SER A 192 -0.27 -15.44 5.36
CA SER A 192 -1.41 -15.61 4.45
C SER A 192 -2.54 -14.61 4.68
N GLU A 193 -3.45 -14.49 3.71
CA GLU A 193 -4.67 -13.67 3.84
C GLU A 193 -5.47 -14.09 5.08
N LYS A 194 -5.60 -15.40 5.35
CA LYS A 194 -6.29 -15.93 6.53
C LYS A 194 -5.65 -15.45 7.83
N LYS A 195 -4.31 -15.52 7.95
CA LYS A 195 -3.60 -15.04 9.15
C LYS A 195 -3.76 -13.53 9.32
N ALA A 196 -3.69 -12.77 8.24
CA ALA A 196 -3.87 -11.32 8.28
C ALA A 196 -5.31 -10.91 8.64
N LEU A 197 -6.32 -11.64 8.15
CA LEU A 197 -7.73 -11.41 8.48
C LEU A 197 -8.02 -11.69 9.96
N VAL A 198 -7.44 -12.75 10.52
CA VAL A 198 -7.50 -13.04 11.95
C VAL A 198 -6.89 -11.90 12.77
N ALA A 199 -5.70 -11.42 12.36
CA ALA A 199 -5.06 -10.29 13.02
C ALA A 199 -5.91 -9.00 12.96
N LEU A 200 -6.54 -8.72 11.81
CA LEU A 200 -7.44 -7.58 11.64
C LEU A 200 -8.56 -7.57 12.71
N TYR A 201 -9.18 -8.72 12.94
CA TYR A 201 -10.21 -8.87 13.96
C TYR A 201 -9.65 -8.73 15.39
N GLN A 202 -8.54 -9.40 15.70
CA GLN A 202 -7.90 -9.33 17.02
C GLN A 202 -7.45 -7.92 17.40
N TYR A 203 -7.06 -7.09 16.42
CA TYR A 203 -6.72 -5.68 16.64
C TYR A 203 -7.92 -4.74 16.65
N ASN A 204 -9.15 -5.27 16.71
CA ASN A 204 -10.41 -4.52 16.69
C ASN A 204 -10.48 -3.51 15.52
N GLN A 205 -9.87 -3.84 14.38
CA GLN A 205 -9.86 -2.98 13.19
C GLN A 205 -11.14 -3.13 12.37
N VAL A 206 -11.95 -4.15 12.66
CA VAL A 206 -13.20 -4.42 11.98
C VAL A 206 -14.30 -4.55 13.03
N ALA A 207 -15.32 -3.69 12.93
CA ALA A 207 -16.48 -3.74 13.82
C ALA A 207 -17.44 -4.85 13.41
N SER A 208 -18.26 -5.33 14.35
CA SER A 208 -19.38 -6.24 14.08
C SER A 208 -20.33 -5.65 13.02
N SER A 209 -21.04 -6.51 12.29
CA SER A 209 -21.92 -6.09 11.19
C SER A 209 -21.22 -5.25 10.12
N SER A 210 -20.04 -5.69 9.69
CA SER A 210 -19.27 -5.10 8.59
C SER A 210 -19.02 -6.11 7.48
N ARG A 211 -18.47 -5.62 6.37
CA ARG A 211 -18.11 -6.43 5.21
C ARG A 211 -16.69 -6.11 4.78
N ILE A 212 -15.86 -7.13 4.65
CA ILE A 212 -14.60 -7.06 3.92
C ILE A 212 -14.95 -7.10 2.43
N VAL A 213 -14.79 -5.98 1.75
CA VAL A 213 -15.11 -5.83 0.32
C VAL A 213 -14.06 -6.52 -0.53
N TRP A 214 -12.78 -6.28 -0.21
CA TRP A 214 -11.64 -6.92 -0.84
C TRP A 214 -10.45 -6.94 0.14
N ALA A 215 -9.49 -7.81 -0.16
CA ALA A 215 -8.20 -7.91 0.50
C ALA A 215 -7.10 -8.08 -0.54
N LYS A 216 -6.01 -7.31 -0.41
CA LYS A 216 -4.87 -7.34 -1.34
C LYS A 216 -3.55 -7.27 -0.60
N LEU A 217 -2.53 -7.94 -1.13
CA LEU A 217 -1.15 -7.81 -0.70
C LEU A 217 -0.46 -6.75 -1.55
N GLY A 218 0.12 -5.74 -0.90
CA GLY A 218 0.88 -4.68 -1.56
C GLY A 218 1.85 -4.01 -0.59
N TYR A 219 2.42 -2.87 -0.95
CA TYR A 219 3.38 -2.15 -0.12
C TYR A 219 2.73 -0.96 0.57
N SER A 220 2.96 -0.84 1.88
CA SER A 220 2.65 0.37 2.64
C SER A 220 3.89 0.96 3.31
N ARG A 221 3.89 2.28 3.46
CA ARG A 221 4.97 3.00 4.13
C ARG A 221 5.00 2.61 5.61
N LEU A 222 6.11 2.02 6.04
CA LEU A 222 6.38 1.69 7.43
C LEU A 222 6.98 2.87 8.17
N LEU A 223 7.93 3.56 7.55
CA LEU A 223 8.68 4.66 8.16
C LEU A 223 9.01 5.73 7.11
N LYS A 224 8.88 7.00 7.50
CA LYS A 224 9.37 8.14 6.73
C LYS A 224 10.63 8.68 7.42
N LEU A 225 11.76 8.63 6.72
CA LEU A 225 13.01 9.28 7.12
C LEU A 225 13.09 10.66 6.43
N LYS A 226 14.19 11.39 6.64
CA LYS A 226 14.42 12.69 6.02
C LYS A 226 14.38 12.61 4.49
N ASP A 227 15.26 11.79 3.91
CA ASP A 227 15.47 11.76 2.45
C ASP A 227 14.82 10.54 1.77
N SER A 228 14.40 9.54 2.54
CA SER A 228 13.79 8.31 2.03
C SER A 228 12.65 7.81 2.91
N SER A 229 11.84 6.90 2.37
CA SER A 229 10.81 6.18 3.10
C SER A 229 11.03 4.67 2.95
N VAL A 230 10.77 3.92 4.02
CA VAL A 230 10.80 2.46 4.04
C VAL A 230 9.38 1.93 3.90
N TYR A 231 9.20 0.95 3.02
CA TYR A 231 7.94 0.28 2.76
C TYR A 231 8.07 -1.22 3.06
N VAL A 232 6.95 -1.79 3.49
CA VAL A 232 6.85 -3.20 3.89
C VAL A 232 5.64 -3.85 3.20
N PRO A 233 5.71 -5.14 2.84
CA PRO A 233 4.56 -5.90 2.38
C PRO A 233 3.46 -5.85 3.44
N THR A 234 2.24 -5.60 3.00
CA THR A 234 1.11 -5.26 3.83
C THR A 234 -0.15 -5.84 3.22
N TRP A 235 -0.94 -6.54 4.02
CA TRP A 235 -2.30 -6.88 3.67
C TRP A 235 -3.21 -5.67 3.90
N ILE A 236 -3.83 -5.18 2.83
CA ILE A 236 -4.79 -4.08 2.86
C ILE A 236 -6.19 -4.66 2.74
N PHE A 237 -7.05 -4.31 3.68
CA PHE A 237 -8.45 -4.71 3.74
C PHE A 237 -9.35 -3.49 3.54
N ALA A 238 -10.21 -3.53 2.53
CA ALA A 238 -11.31 -2.58 2.41
C ALA A 238 -12.51 -3.07 3.21
N VAL A 239 -12.91 -2.27 4.19
CA VAL A 239 -14.00 -2.58 5.12
C VAL A 239 -15.13 -1.59 4.90
N ARG A 240 -16.35 -2.10 4.80
CA ARG A 240 -17.58 -1.30 4.74
C ARG A 240 -18.49 -1.71 5.89
N GLY A 241 -18.97 -0.73 6.67
CA GLY A 241 -20.00 -0.98 7.68
C GLY A 241 -21.37 -1.24 7.02
N LYS A 242 -22.21 -2.08 7.61
CA LYS A 242 -23.54 -2.43 7.05
C LYS A 242 -24.43 -1.21 6.74
N ASN A 243 -24.35 -0.16 7.56
CA ASN A 243 -25.16 1.06 7.43
C ASN A 243 -24.37 2.25 6.84
N SER A 244 -23.22 2.00 6.22
CA SER A 244 -22.37 3.05 5.67
C SER A 244 -21.98 2.73 4.23
N SER A 245 -22.02 3.73 3.36
CA SER A 245 -21.42 3.65 2.02
C SER A 245 -19.91 3.79 2.05
N ASN A 246 -19.34 4.28 3.15
CA ASN A 246 -17.92 4.59 3.26
C ASN A 246 -17.09 3.32 3.39
N ILE A 247 -16.03 3.24 2.60
CA ILE A 247 -15.01 2.19 2.68
C ILE A 247 -13.81 2.75 3.46
N THR A 248 -13.39 2.02 4.49
CA THR A 248 -12.15 2.30 5.22
C THR A 248 -11.11 1.26 4.85
N LEU A 249 -9.86 1.71 4.67
CA LEU A 249 -8.73 0.81 4.42
C LEU A 249 -8.01 0.53 5.74
N HIS A 250 -7.89 -0.74 6.09
CA HIS A 250 -7.11 -1.23 7.23
C HIS A 250 -5.91 -2.02 6.74
N ARG A 251 -4.83 -1.99 7.52
CA ARG A 251 -3.52 -2.48 7.08
C ARG A 251 -2.90 -3.38 8.14
N ILE A 252 -2.47 -4.56 7.73
CA ILE A 252 -1.75 -5.52 8.55
C ILE A 252 -0.38 -5.76 7.92
N ASN A 253 0.69 -5.55 8.68
CA ASN A 253 2.05 -5.83 8.23
C ASN A 253 2.15 -7.33 7.89
N ALA A 254 2.54 -7.64 6.66
CA ALA A 254 2.50 -9.02 6.17
C ALA A 254 3.69 -9.87 6.67
N PHE A 255 4.71 -9.28 7.28
CA PHE A 255 5.78 -10.04 7.94
C PHE A 255 5.49 -10.31 9.42
N THR A 256 4.92 -9.35 10.14
CA THR A 256 4.76 -9.43 11.60
C THR A 256 3.33 -9.75 12.04
N GLY A 257 2.34 -9.58 11.16
CA GLY A 257 0.92 -9.66 11.51
C GLY A 257 0.42 -8.47 12.32
N SER A 258 1.25 -7.45 12.59
CA SER A 258 0.84 -6.30 13.40
C SER A 258 -0.03 -5.31 12.62
N SER A 259 -1.05 -4.75 13.28
CA SER A 259 -1.81 -3.62 12.74
C SER A 259 -0.91 -2.41 12.46
N MET A 260 -1.09 -1.81 11.28
CA MET A 260 -0.42 -0.59 10.86
C MET A 260 -1.43 0.55 10.90
N LYS A 261 -1.06 1.66 11.55
CA LYS A 261 -1.85 2.88 11.47
C LYS A 261 -1.83 3.37 10.02
N ASN A 262 -2.99 3.82 9.54
CA ASN A 262 -3.03 4.60 8.30
C ASN A 262 -2.09 5.79 8.52
N GLY A 263 -1.04 5.87 7.70
CA GLY A 263 0.01 6.86 7.82
C GLY A 263 -0.49 8.27 7.52
N SER A 264 -1.27 8.82 8.45
CA SER A 264 -1.61 10.23 8.61
C SER A 264 -1.32 10.58 10.06
N THR A 265 -0.04 10.77 10.39
CA THR A 265 0.32 11.42 11.65
C THR A 265 1.10 12.69 11.36
N ALA A 266 0.37 13.78 11.66
CA ALA A 266 0.77 15.15 11.99
C ALA A 266 1.17 16.12 10.87
N SER A 267 0.36 17.17 10.76
CA SER A 267 0.54 18.46 10.06
C SER A 267 0.09 18.49 8.60
N ASP A 268 -1.23 18.55 8.38
CA ASP A 268 -1.83 19.36 7.31
C ASP A 268 -3.33 19.54 7.61
N THR A 269 -3.62 20.19 8.74
CA THR A 269 -4.87 20.94 8.90
C THR A 269 -4.65 22.27 8.20
N SER A 270 -4.65 22.27 6.87
CA SER A 270 -4.88 23.49 6.09
C SER A 270 -6.33 23.47 5.63
N SER A 271 -7.09 24.40 6.19
CA SER A 271 -8.46 24.75 5.83
C SER A 271 -8.62 24.89 4.32
N LEU A 272 -9.21 23.89 3.66
CA LEU A 272 -9.68 23.98 2.28
C LEU A 272 -11.06 23.33 2.07
N ASP A 273 -11.84 23.15 3.15
CA ASP A 273 -13.19 22.57 3.07
C ASP A 273 -14.32 23.61 3.30
N ALA A 274 -14.09 24.88 2.95
CA ALA A 274 -15.11 25.92 3.08
C ALA A 274 -15.42 26.71 1.79
N THR A 275 -14.72 26.49 0.68
CA THR A 275 -14.87 27.35 -0.51
C THR A 275 -15.36 26.65 -1.78
N VAL A 276 -15.40 25.31 -1.80
CA VAL A 276 -15.90 24.58 -3.00
C VAL A 276 -17.43 24.39 -2.96
N GLY A 277 -18.04 24.45 -1.77
CA GLY A 277 -19.49 24.36 -1.57
C GLY A 277 -20.29 25.64 -1.82
N MET A 278 -19.64 26.81 -1.95
CA MET A 278 -20.34 28.09 -2.12
C MET A 278 -20.40 28.61 -3.57
N MET A 279 -19.71 27.97 -4.52
CA MET A 279 -19.68 28.45 -5.92
C MET A 279 -20.78 27.88 -6.82
N TRP A 280 -21.66 27.00 -6.32
CA TRP A 280 -22.74 26.37 -7.10
C TRP A 280 -24.14 26.95 -6.86
N ASN A 281 -24.28 28.02 -6.04
CA ASN A 281 -25.57 28.59 -5.68
C ASN A 281 -25.75 30.08 -6.07
N ALA A 282 -25.03 30.58 -7.08
CA ALA A 282 -25.21 31.95 -7.55
C ALA A 282 -25.17 32.03 -9.08
N ILE A 283 -26.13 31.37 -9.73
CA ILE A 283 -26.70 31.81 -11.01
C ILE A 283 -28.19 31.47 -10.96
N ASP A 284 -28.96 32.41 -10.42
CA ASP A 284 -30.31 32.81 -10.86
C ASP A 284 -30.43 34.32 -10.55
#